data_AF-A0A7W2LZX6-F1
#
_entry.id   AF-A0A7W2LZX6-F1
#
_cell.length_a   1.000
_cell.length_b   1.000
_cell.length_c   1.000
_cell.angle_alpha   90.00
_cell.angle_beta   90.00
_cell.angle_gamma   90.00
#
_symmetry.space_group_name_H-M   'P 1'
#
loop_
_entity.id
_entity.type
_entity.pdbx_description
1 polymer ?
#
loop_
_entity_poly.entity_id
_entity_poly.type
_entity_poly.pdbx_seq_one_letter_code
_entity_poly.pdbx_strand_id
1 'polypeptide(L)'
;MSYRELSDFESEARPVIERLDREVATLRCLVTALIQQAKSSGGQKAVDDVVAIALSEAKELSRRSDGEADTSLIREIANGLATNR
;
A
#
# COMPACT_ATOMS: atom_id res chain seq x y z
N MET A 1 33.81 19.97 3.28
CA MET A 1 32.75 18.99 2.96
C MET A 1 31.81 19.66 1.97
N SER A 2 31.65 19.09 0.79
CA SER A 2 31.03 19.73 -0.38
C SER A 2 29.53 19.45 -0.43
N TYR A 3 28.71 20.49 -0.48
CA TYR A 3 27.25 20.40 -0.67
C TYR A 3 26.82 19.89 -2.06
N ARG A 4 27.76 19.63 -2.99
CA ARG A 4 27.44 19.09 -4.33
C ARG A 4 26.91 17.67 -4.28
N GLU A 5 27.46 16.82 -3.41
CA GLU A 5 27.12 15.39 -3.37
C GLU A 5 25.69 15.13 -2.86
N LEU A 6 25.16 16.00 -1.98
CA LEU A 6 23.77 15.93 -1.51
C LEU A 6 22.76 16.32 -2.61
N SER A 7 23.12 17.30 -3.44
CA SER A 7 22.30 17.77 -4.57
C SER A 7 22.12 16.68 -5.62
N ASP A 8 23.17 15.91 -5.89
CA ASP A 8 23.15 14.86 -6.90
C ASP A 8 22.31 13.66 -6.43
N PHE A 9 22.42 13.30 -5.14
CA PHE A 9 21.56 12.28 -4.54
C PHE A 9 20.08 12.68 -4.54
N GLU A 10 19.74 13.92 -4.19
CA GLU A 10 18.35 14.40 -4.24
C GLU A 10 17.79 14.43 -5.66
N SER A 11 18.63 14.79 -6.64
CA SER A 11 18.30 14.77 -8.08
C SER A 11 18.00 13.36 -8.58
N GLU A 12 18.75 12.35 -8.11
CA GLU A 12 18.55 10.95 -8.51
C GLU A 12 17.41 10.27 -7.75
N ALA A 13 17.22 10.59 -6.46
CA ALA A 13 16.20 9.98 -5.62
C ALA A 13 14.79 10.48 -5.94
N ARG A 14 14.61 11.77 -6.27
CA ARG A 14 13.30 12.36 -6.58
C ARG A 14 12.53 11.63 -7.68
N PRO A 15 13.07 11.35 -8.88
CA PRO A 15 12.31 10.65 -9.92
C PRO A 15 11.96 9.21 -9.51
N VAL A 16 12.77 8.55 -8.68
CA VAL A 16 12.47 7.22 -8.15
C VAL A 16 11.29 7.29 -7.18
N ILE A 17 11.28 8.26 -6.26
CA ILE A 17 10.19 8.50 -5.32
C ILE A 17 8.89 8.81 -6.08
N GLU A 18 8.92 9.73 -7.04
CA GLU A 18 7.74 10.08 -7.85
C GLU A 18 7.19 8.87 -8.62
N ARG A 19 8.07 8.00 -9.12
CA ARG A 19 7.68 6.76 -9.79
C ARG A 19 7.03 5.80 -8.79
N LEU A 20 7.62 5.60 -7.62
CA LEU A 20 7.07 4.75 -6.56
C LEU A 20 5.69 5.25 -6.11
N ASP A 21 5.50 6.57 -5.98
CA ASP A 21 4.20 7.16 -5.64
C ASP A 21 3.13 6.84 -6.69
N ARG A 22 3.46 6.90 -7.98
CA ARG A 22 2.55 6.52 -9.08
C ARG A 22 2.24 5.03 -9.08
N GLU A 23 3.24 4.19 -8.82
CA GLU A 23 3.07 2.73 -8.72
C GLU A 23 2.16 2.39 -7.51
N VAL A 24 2.39 3.01 -6.35
CA VAL A 24 1.54 2.87 -5.16
C VAL A 24 0.10 3.33 -5.43
N ALA A 25 -0.09 4.46 -6.11
CA ALA A 25 -1.42 4.94 -6.48
C ALA A 25 -2.15 3.95 -7.40
N THR A 26 -1.43 3.38 -8.38
CA THR A 26 -1.97 2.36 -9.30
C THR A 26 -2.40 1.10 -8.55
N LEU A 27 -1.54 0.62 -7.64
CA LEU A 27 -1.84 -0.54 -6.80
C LEU A 27 -3.05 -0.29 -5.89
N ARG A 28 -3.17 0.90 -5.29
CA ARG A 28 -4.33 1.29 -4.48
C ARG A 28 -5.62 1.21 -5.29
N CYS A 29 -5.65 1.78 -6.50
CA CYS A 29 -6.81 1.71 -7.39
C CYS A 29 -7.21 0.26 -7.71
N LEU A 30 -6.25 -0.61 -8.02
CA LEU A 30 -6.50 -2.02 -8.31
C LEU A 30 -7.10 -2.74 -7.10
N VAL A 31 -6.52 -2.55 -5.92
CA VAL A 31 -7.00 -3.17 -4.67
C VAL A 31 -8.41 -2.68 -4.35
N THR A 32 -8.70 -1.38 -4.48
CA THR A 32 -10.05 -0.84 -4.29
C THR A 32 -11.05 -1.48 -5.24
N ALA A 33 -10.72 -1.66 -6.52
CA ALA A 33 -11.59 -2.33 -7.48
C ALA A 33 -11.87 -3.79 -7.10
N LEU A 34 -10.86 -4.54 -6.65
CA LEU A 34 -11.01 -5.92 -6.20
C LEU A 34 -11.90 -6.05 -4.97
N ILE A 35 -11.78 -5.12 -4.02
CA ILE A 35 -12.61 -5.10 -2.81
C ILE A 35 -14.07 -4.76 -3.16
N GLN A 36 -14.28 -3.81 -4.05
CA GLN A 36 -15.63 -3.52 -4.58
C GLN A 36 -16.22 -4.73 -5.30
N GLN A 37 -15.41 -5.44 -6.09
CA GLN A 37 -15.82 -6.68 -6.76
C GLN A 37 -16.20 -7.76 -5.75
N ALA A 38 -15.39 -8.02 -4.73
CA ALA A 38 -15.69 -8.98 -3.66
C ALA A 38 -16.98 -8.60 -2.91
N LYS A 39 -17.17 -7.31 -2.63
CA LYS A 39 -18.39 -6.80 -2.02
C LYS A 39 -19.62 -7.02 -2.90
N SER A 40 -19.47 -6.85 -4.21
CA SER A 40 -20.58 -7.03 -5.16
C SER A 40 -20.99 -8.50 -5.35
N SER A 41 -20.04 -9.43 -5.23
CA SER A 41 -20.29 -10.86 -5.47
C SER A 41 -20.65 -11.65 -4.21
N GLY A 42 -20.05 -11.30 -3.07
CA GLY A 42 -20.18 -12.06 -1.81
C GLY A 42 -20.55 -11.20 -0.59
N GLY A 43 -20.86 -9.91 -0.79
CA GLY A 43 -21.24 -9.01 0.29
C GLY A 43 -20.09 -8.69 1.25
N GLN A 44 -20.45 -8.17 2.43
CA GLN A 44 -19.46 -7.74 3.42
C GLN A 44 -18.61 -8.90 3.96
N LYS A 45 -19.17 -10.11 4.06
CA LYS A 45 -18.43 -11.29 4.51
C LYS A 45 -17.23 -11.61 3.60
N ALA A 46 -17.41 -11.54 2.28
CA ALA A 46 -16.32 -11.75 1.34
C ALA A 46 -15.22 -10.69 1.46
N VAL A 47 -15.59 -9.44 1.77
CA VAL A 47 -14.62 -8.38 2.07
C VAL A 47 -13.84 -8.72 3.34
N ASP A 48 -14.53 -9.14 4.41
CA ASP A 48 -13.91 -9.47 5.69
C ASP A 48 -12.94 -10.66 5.56
N ASP A 49 -13.29 -11.68 4.77
CA ASP A 49 -12.43 -12.83 4.48
C ASP A 49 -11.15 -12.40 3.73
N VAL A 50 -11.28 -11.54 2.73
CA VAL A 50 -10.12 -10.97 1.99
C VAL A 50 -9.23 -10.15 2.91
N VAL A 51 -9.81 -9.32 3.78
CA VAL A 51 -9.05 -8.53 4.76
C VAL A 51 -8.31 -9.44 5.76
N ALA A 52 -8.95 -10.51 6.22
CA ALA A 52 -8.32 -11.46 7.14
C ALA A 52 -7.09 -12.13 6.51
N ILE A 53 -7.18 -12.53 5.24
CA ILE A 53 -6.06 -13.08 4.48
C ILE A 53 -4.95 -12.03 4.34
N ALA A 54 -5.28 -10.81 3.89
CA ALA A 54 -4.31 -9.73 3.71
C ALA A 54 -3.57 -9.38 5.01
N LEU A 55 -4.26 -9.36 6.16
CA LEU A 55 -3.64 -9.13 7.47
C LEU A 55 -2.72 -10.28 7.90
N SER A 56 -3.08 -11.52 7.57
CA SER A 56 -2.23 -12.68 7.83
C SER A 56 -0.94 -12.62 7.01
N GLU A 57 -1.05 -12.31 5.71
CA GLU A 57 0.09 -12.14 4.81
C GLU A 57 0.96 -10.96 5.23
N ALA A 58 0.37 -9.82 5.59
CA ALA A 58 1.08 -8.66 6.12
C ALA A 58 1.92 -9.03 7.36
N LYS A 59 1.36 -9.84 8.27
CA LYS A 59 2.08 -10.32 9.46
C LYS A 59 3.21 -11.32 9.14
N GLU A 60 3.05 -12.14 8.10
CA GLU A 60 4.13 -12.99 7.59
C GLU A 60 5.23 -12.16 6.93
N LEU A 61 4.87 -11.13 6.15
CA LEU A 61 5.81 -10.19 5.54
C LEU A 61 6.62 -9.45 6.61
N SER A 62 5.96 -8.84 7.61
CA SER A 62 6.64 -8.16 8.73
C SER A 62 7.59 -9.07 9.51
N ARG A 63 7.38 -10.39 9.49
CA ARG A 63 8.30 -11.34 10.14
C ARG A 63 9.53 -11.67 9.28
N ARG A 64 9.40 -11.54 7.96
CA ARG A 64 10.47 -11.87 6.99
C ARG A 64 11.29 -10.65 6.59
N SER A 65 10.72 -9.46 6.70
CA SER A 65 11.38 -8.18 6.43
C SER A 65 11.61 -7.39 7.72
N ASP A 66 12.65 -6.55 7.78
CA ASP A 66 12.89 -5.59 8.87
C ASP A 66 11.87 -4.42 8.93
N GLY A 67 10.76 -4.51 8.18
CA GLY A 67 9.72 -3.48 8.10
C GLY A 67 8.37 -3.97 8.62
N GLU A 68 7.70 -3.13 9.41
CA GLU A 68 6.32 -3.38 9.84
C GLU A 68 5.33 -3.06 8.70
N ALA A 69 4.52 -4.05 8.33
CA ALA A 69 3.40 -3.84 7.43
C ALA A 69 2.31 -2.97 8.07
N ASP A 70 1.85 -1.97 7.33
CA ASP A 70 0.81 -1.05 7.78
C ASP A 70 -0.58 -1.70 7.73
N THR A 71 -0.93 -2.42 8.79
CA THR A 71 -2.23 -3.08 8.93
C THR A 71 -3.40 -2.10 9.02
N SER A 72 -3.15 -0.83 9.40
CA SER A 72 -4.18 0.20 9.44
C SER A 72 -4.60 0.60 8.02
N LEU A 73 -3.62 0.82 7.14
CA LEU A 73 -3.84 1.12 5.74
C LEU A 73 -4.64 0.02 5.02
N ILE A 74 -4.34 -1.26 5.31
CA ILE A 74 -5.09 -2.39 4.74
C ILE A 74 -6.58 -2.30 5.10
N ARG A 75 -6.90 -1.98 6.36
CA ARG A 75 -8.29 -1.83 6.82
C ARG A 75 -8.95 -0.59 6.23
N GLU A 76 -8.24 0.52 6.12
CA GLU A 76 -8.75 1.76 5.54
C GLU A 76 -9.14 1.58 4.07
N ILE A 77 -8.27 0.94 3.27
CA ILE A 77 -8.54 0.63 1.87
C ILE A 77 -9.77 -0.29 1.75
N ALA A 78 -9.89 -1.31 2.61
CA ALA A 78 -11.03 -2.23 2.60
C ALA A 78 -12.37 -1.58 2.93
N ASN A 79 -12.34 -0.55 3.78
CA ASN A 79 -13.51 0.24 4.13
C ASN A 79 -13.81 1.36 3.12
N GLY A 80 -12.97 1.53 2.08
CA GLY A 80 -13.10 2.61 1.10
C GLY A 80 -12.82 3.99 1.68
N LEU A 81 -12.05 4.07 2.77
CA LEU A 81 -11.62 5.35 3.35
C LEU A 81 -10.51 5.95 2.46
N ALA A 82 -10.64 7.25 2.17
CA ALA A 82 -9.63 7.97 1.41
C ALA A 82 -8.33 8.06 2.22
N THR A 83 -7.30 7.37 1.78
CA THR A 83 -5.98 7.36 2.40
C THR A 83 -5.14 8.51 1.85
N ASN A 84 -5.37 9.71 2.41
CA ASN A 84 -4.51 10.86 2.16
C ASN A 84 -3.23 10.71 3.01
N ARG A 85 -2.23 10.02 2.47
CA ARG A 85 -0.84 10.11 2.93
C ARG A 85 0.00 10.63 1.78
#